data_AF-A0A956YBY2-F1
#
_entry.id   AF-A0A956YBY2-F1
#
_cell.length_a   1.000
_cell.length_b   1.000
_cell.length_c   1.000
_cell.angle_alpha   90.00
_cell.angle_beta   90.00
_cell.angle_gamma   90.00
#
_symmetry.space_group_name_H-M   'P 1'
#
loop_
_entity.id
_entity.type
_entity.pdbx_description
1 polymer ?
#
loop_
_entity_poly.entity_id
_entity_poly.type
_entity_poly.pdbx_seq_one_letter_code
_entity_poly.pdbx_strand_id
1 'polypeptide(L)'
;SDLFAEGYGSTMTDDPERTGATWATFGHLFVPFYTFQYSTGISAAHALAQDILAGDGSAVENYREFLTLGSRVYPMQALQTAGVDMTTPEAVEKTFGVLSDLVDRLESLID
;
A
#
# COMPACT_ATOMS: atom_id res chain seq x y z
N SER A 1 7.80 -11.76 -18.68
CA SER A 1 6.40 -12.13 -18.81
C SER A 1 5.89 -12.81 -17.56
N ASP A 2 6.59 -13.81 -17.02
CA ASP A 2 6.07 -14.70 -15.97
C ASP A 2 5.50 -13.98 -14.74
N LEU A 3 6.20 -12.98 -14.18
CA LEU A 3 5.69 -12.20 -13.04
C LEU A 3 4.47 -11.32 -13.37
N PHE A 4 4.33 -10.87 -14.63
CA PHE A 4 3.12 -10.19 -15.08
C PHE A 4 1.96 -11.18 -15.16
N ALA A 5 2.19 -12.36 -15.73
CA ALA A 5 1.16 -13.41 -15.81
C ALA A 5 0.70 -13.86 -14.41
N GLU A 6 1.62 -13.98 -13.45
CA GLU A 6 1.31 -14.29 -12.05
C GLU A 6 0.47 -13.18 -11.40
N GLY A 7 0.86 -11.92 -11.53
CA GLY A 7 0.18 -10.80 -10.88
C GLY A 7 -1.20 -10.45 -11.46
N TYR A 8 -1.37 -10.57 -12.78
CA TYR A 8 -2.63 -10.22 -13.46
C TYR A 8 -3.58 -11.43 -13.63
N GLY A 9 -3.09 -12.65 -13.43
CA GLY A 9 -3.88 -13.87 -13.62
C GLY A 9 -4.40 -14.04 -15.04
N SER A 10 -5.48 -14.81 -15.20
CA SER A 10 -6.06 -15.14 -16.51
C SER A 10 -6.92 -14.03 -17.14
N THR A 11 -7.16 -12.94 -16.42
CA THR A 11 -8.07 -11.86 -16.87
C THR A 11 -7.40 -10.94 -17.90
N MET A 12 -6.07 -10.87 -17.91
CA MET A 12 -5.30 -10.12 -18.91
C MET A 12 -4.77 -11.06 -19.99
N THR A 13 -4.99 -10.72 -21.26
CA THR A 13 -4.29 -11.39 -22.38
C THR A 13 -2.81 -11.01 -22.33
N ASP A 14 -1.92 -11.97 -22.10
CA ASP A 14 -0.48 -11.71 -22.10
C ASP A 14 0.04 -11.47 -23.53
N ASP A 15 0.93 -10.49 -23.65
CA ASP A 15 1.71 -10.18 -24.85
C ASP A 15 3.19 -10.21 -24.42
N PRO A 16 3.84 -11.38 -24.48
CA PRO A 16 5.18 -11.57 -23.93
C PRO A 16 6.24 -10.66 -24.57
N GLU A 17 6.09 -10.29 -25.85
CA GLU A 17 7.01 -9.38 -26.53
C GLU A 17 6.96 -7.99 -25.88
N ARG A 18 5.76 -7.51 -25.55
CA ARG A 18 5.56 -6.22 -24.90
C ARG A 18 5.83 -6.27 -23.39
N THR A 19 5.27 -7.25 -22.69
CA THR A 19 5.41 -7.37 -21.22
C THR A 19 6.85 -7.72 -20.83
N GLY A 20 7.56 -8.48 -21.65
CA GLY A 20 8.96 -8.85 -21.45
C GLY A 20 9.95 -7.68 -21.44
N ALA A 21 9.63 -6.59 -22.15
CA ALA A 21 10.48 -5.39 -22.20
C ALA A 21 10.07 -4.29 -21.19
N THR A 22 8.94 -4.44 -20.50
CA THR A 22 8.37 -3.37 -19.65
C THR A 22 9.29 -2.97 -18.49
N TRP A 23 10.11 -3.88 -17.98
CA TRP A 23 11.07 -3.56 -16.92
C TRP A 23 12.07 -2.46 -17.35
N ALA A 24 12.42 -2.40 -18.64
CA ALA A 24 13.40 -1.44 -19.16
C ALA A 24 12.84 -0.01 -19.22
N THR A 25 11.52 0.16 -19.13
CA THR A 25 10.86 1.47 -19.21
C THR A 25 10.55 2.07 -17.83
N PHE A 26 10.71 1.31 -16.74
CA PHE A 26 10.36 1.78 -15.39
C PHE A 26 11.60 2.23 -14.61
N GLY A 27 11.84 3.55 -14.58
CA GLY A 27 13.03 4.16 -13.97
C GLY A 27 13.32 3.74 -12.53
N HIS A 28 12.27 3.52 -11.72
CA HIS A 28 12.43 3.11 -10.31
C HIS A 28 13.02 1.70 -10.14
N LEU A 29 12.97 0.82 -11.15
CA LEU A 29 13.63 -0.50 -11.08
C LEU A 29 15.17 -0.38 -11.05
N PHE A 30 15.70 0.77 -11.47
CA PHE A 30 17.14 1.05 -11.41
C PHE A 30 17.56 1.71 -10.08
N VAL A 31 16.63 1.87 -9.14
CA VAL A 31 16.92 2.25 -7.75
C VAL A 31 16.72 1.00 -6.88
N PRO A 32 17.81 0.37 -6.39
CA PRO A 32 17.72 -0.91 -5.69
C PRO A 32 16.77 -0.85 -4.49
N PHE A 33 15.83 -1.81 -4.43
CA PHE A 33 14.87 -1.96 -3.33
C PHE A 33 14.06 -0.69 -3.01
N TYR A 34 13.78 0.17 -3.97
CA TYR A 34 12.97 1.37 -3.74
C TYR A 34 11.47 1.09 -3.84
N THR A 35 11.06 0.31 -4.83
CA THR A 35 9.64 0.18 -5.22
C THR A 35 8.74 -0.43 -4.15
N PHE A 36 9.26 -1.32 -3.30
CA PHE A 36 8.47 -1.94 -2.23
C PHE A 36 7.95 -0.89 -1.22
N GLN A 37 8.62 0.25 -1.11
CA GLN A 37 8.26 1.35 -0.19
C GLN A 37 6.91 1.97 -0.56
N TYR A 38 6.49 1.91 -1.83
CA TYR A 38 5.15 2.36 -2.23
C TYR A 38 4.08 1.44 -1.66
N SER A 39 4.28 0.12 -1.76
CA SER A 39 3.33 -0.88 -1.26
C SER A 39 3.23 -0.84 0.27
N THR A 40 4.35 -0.75 0.97
CA THR A 40 4.34 -0.62 2.44
C THR A 40 3.83 0.75 2.89
N GLY A 41 4.15 1.82 2.16
CA GLY A 41 3.69 3.18 2.44
C GLY A 41 2.18 3.34 2.29
N ILE A 42 1.58 2.83 1.20
CA ILE A 42 0.12 2.85 1.06
C ILE A 42 -0.55 1.93 2.09
N SER A 43 0.13 0.85 2.48
CA SER A 43 -0.40 -0.05 3.51
C SER A 43 -0.48 0.61 4.89
N ALA A 44 0.59 1.31 5.28
CA ALA A 44 0.58 2.13 6.48
C ALA A 44 -0.48 3.24 6.39
N ALA A 45 -0.63 3.89 5.23
CA ALA A 45 -1.60 4.95 5.04
C ALA A 45 -3.06 4.48 5.25
N HIS A 46 -3.44 3.33 4.69
CA HIS A 46 -4.77 2.76 4.92
C HIS A 46 -5.00 2.39 6.39
N ALA A 47 -4.01 1.77 7.04
CA ALA A 47 -4.10 1.43 8.46
C ALA A 47 -4.32 2.68 9.33
N LEU A 48 -3.55 3.75 9.10
CA LEU A 48 -3.72 5.03 9.80
C LEU A 48 -5.08 5.67 9.53
N ALA A 49 -5.49 5.70 8.25
CA ALA A 49 -6.73 6.35 7.85
C ALA A 49 -7.96 5.66 8.41
N GLN A 50 -7.95 4.33 8.50
CA GLN A 50 -9.10 3.56 8.98
C GLN A 50 -9.47 3.92 10.42
N ASP A 51 -8.50 3.97 11.33
CA ASP A 51 -8.74 4.27 12.75
C ASP A 51 -9.18 5.74 12.93
N ILE A 52 -8.59 6.66 12.17
CA ILE A 52 -9.00 8.07 12.13
C ILE A 52 -10.44 8.22 11.65
N LEU A 53 -10.81 7.55 10.55
CA LEU A 53 -12.15 7.60 9.96
C LEU A 53 -13.21 6.90 10.83
N ALA A 54 -12.80 5.92 11.64
CA ALA A 54 -13.64 5.28 12.66
C ALA A 54 -13.91 6.19 13.87
N GLY A 55 -13.26 7.37 13.95
CA GLY A 55 -13.47 8.34 15.02
C GLY A 55 -12.64 8.07 16.28
N ASP A 56 -11.58 7.28 16.18
CA ASP A 56 -10.64 7.09 17.29
C ASP A 56 -9.84 8.38 17.55
N GLY A 57 -10.18 9.09 18.63
CA GLY A 57 -9.48 10.31 19.02
C GLY A 57 -8.00 10.10 19.33
N SER A 58 -7.61 8.91 19.79
CA SER A 58 -6.21 8.58 20.04
C SER A 58 -5.42 8.41 18.74
N ALA A 59 -6.04 7.84 17.70
CA ALA A 59 -5.43 7.71 16.37
C ALA A 59 -5.14 9.08 15.73
N VAL A 60 -6.01 10.07 15.94
CA VAL A 60 -5.79 11.45 15.48
C VAL A 60 -4.56 12.07 16.15
N GLU A 61 -4.45 11.97 17.47
CA GLU A 61 -3.30 12.52 18.21
C GLU A 61 -1.99 11.81 17.83
N ASN A 62 -2.01 10.48 17.72
CA ASN A 62 -0.85 9.68 17.29
C ASN A 62 -0.39 10.09 15.88
N TYR A 63 -1.33 10.30 14.94
CA TYR A 63 -1.01 10.76 13.60
C TYR A 63 -0.44 12.18 13.60
N ARG A 64 -0.93 13.08 14.46
CA ARG A 64 -0.34 14.43 14.63
C ARG A 64 1.08 14.34 15.15
N GLU A 65 1.35 13.50 16.15
CA GLU A 65 2.70 13.27 16.65
C GLU A 65 3.62 12.75 15.54
N PHE A 66 3.19 11.72 14.80
CA PHE A 66 3.90 11.16 13.64
C PHE A 66 4.36 12.25 12.65
N LEU A 67 3.45 13.16 12.27
CA LEU A 67 3.76 14.26 11.35
C LEU A 67 4.84 15.21 11.90
N THR A 68 4.92 15.39 13.21
CA THR A 68 5.95 16.23 13.82
C THR A 68 7.32 15.58 13.80
N LEU A 69 7.42 14.24 13.83
CA LEU A 69 8.71 13.53 13.93
C LEU A 69 9.62 13.84 12.73
N GLY A 70 9.03 13.90 11.53
CA GLY A 70 9.78 14.10 10.29
C GLY A 70 10.89 13.07 10.11
N SER A 71 12.00 13.47 9.49
CA SER A 71 13.17 12.59 9.29
C SER A 71 14.08 12.47 10.52
N ARG A 72 13.59 12.78 11.73
CA ARG A 72 14.40 12.74 12.96
C ARG A 72 14.49 11.34 13.58
N VAL A 73 13.61 10.43 13.16
CA VAL A 73 13.54 9.05 13.64
C VAL A 73 13.47 8.09 12.45
N TYR A 74 13.69 6.80 12.72
CA TYR A 74 13.55 5.77 11.68
C TYR A 74 12.08 5.62 11.24
N PRO A 75 11.79 5.34 9.96
CA PRO A 75 10.42 5.20 9.46
C PRO A 75 9.58 4.16 10.22
N MET A 76 10.18 3.03 10.58
CA MET A 76 9.53 1.99 11.39
C MET A 76 9.10 2.53 12.76
N GLN A 77 9.96 3.31 13.42
CA GLN A 77 9.65 3.92 14.70
C GLN A 77 8.56 4.99 14.56
N ALA A 78 8.61 5.81 13.51
CA ALA A 78 7.60 6.83 13.26
C ALA A 78 6.21 6.19 13.08
N LEU A 79 6.11 5.13 12.28
CA LEU A 79 4.87 4.40 12.06
C LEU A 79 4.39 3.68 13.32
N GLN A 80 5.31 3.13 14.12
CA GLN A 80 4.95 2.56 15.43
C GLN A 80 4.34 3.60 16.37
N THR A 81 4.90 4.82 16.43
CA THR A 81 4.31 5.95 17.19
C THR A 81 2.92 6.30 16.69
N ALA A 82 2.68 6.17 15.38
CA ALA A 82 1.38 6.39 14.77
C ALA A 82 0.38 5.24 15.01
N GLY A 83 0.80 4.17 15.69
CA GLY A 83 -0.03 2.98 15.97
C GLY A 83 0.06 1.86 14.93
N VAL A 84 1.00 1.93 13.98
CA VAL A 84 1.15 0.93 12.91
C VAL A 84 2.44 0.13 13.07
N ASP A 85 2.30 -1.16 13.37
CA ASP A 85 3.41 -2.12 13.40
C ASP A 85 3.61 -2.76 12.02
N MET A 86 4.60 -2.24 11.28
CA MET A 86 4.96 -2.72 9.95
C MET A 86 5.75 -4.05 9.95
N THR A 87 5.97 -4.68 11.10
CA THR A 87 6.57 -6.04 11.20
C THR A 87 5.52 -7.16 11.12
N THR A 88 4.23 -6.81 11.15
CA THR A 88 3.10 -7.72 11.06
C THR A 88 2.39 -7.58 9.70
N PRO A 89 1.59 -8.58 9.27
CA PRO A 89 0.82 -8.47 8.02
C PRO A 89 -0.38 -7.51 8.10
N GLU A 90 -0.75 -7.02 9.29
CA GLU A 90 -2.01 -6.31 9.54
C GLU A 90 -2.22 -5.11 8.60
N ALA A 91 -1.20 -4.28 8.37
CA ALA A 91 -1.33 -3.10 7.50
C ALA A 91 -1.64 -3.48 6.03
N VAL A 92 -1.10 -4.61 5.57
CA VAL A 92 -1.35 -5.13 4.22
C VAL A 92 -2.75 -5.72 4.14
N GLU A 93 -3.18 -6.46 5.17
CA GLU A 93 -4.53 -7.02 5.25
C GLU A 93 -5.60 -5.93 5.27
N LYS A 94 -5.43 -4.87 6.07
CA LYS A 94 -6.31 -3.69 6.08
C LYS A 94 -6.42 -3.05 4.69
N THR A 95 -5.30 -2.97 3.96
CA THR A 95 -5.28 -2.41 2.60
C THR A 95 -6.08 -3.23 1.60
N PHE A 96 -5.95 -4.57 1.65
CA PHE A 96 -6.77 -5.44 0.83
C PHE A 96 -8.26 -5.36 1.22
N GLY A 97 -8.57 -5.17 2.51
CA GLY A 97 -9.93 -4.86 2.95
C GLY A 97 -10.50 -3.61 2.29
N VAL A 98 -9.76 -2.49 2.30
CA VAL A 98 -10.18 -1.26 1.62
C VAL A 98 -10.39 -1.47 0.11
N LEU A 99 -9.48 -2.20 -0.55
CA LEU A 99 -9.64 -2.51 -1.97
C LEU A 99 -10.91 -3.33 -2.23
N SER A 100 -11.17 -4.36 -1.43
CA SER A 100 -12.37 -5.20 -1.54
C SER A 100 -13.63 -4.36 -1.40
N ASP A 101 -13.72 -3.52 -0.36
CA ASP A 101 -14.87 -2.65 -0.13
C ASP A 101 -15.11 -1.69 -1.29
N LEU A 102 -14.05 -1.18 -1.93
CA LEU A 102 -14.17 -0.30 -3.09
C LEU A 102 -14.68 -1.05 -4.33
N VAL A 103 -14.25 -2.29 -4.54
CA VAL A 103 -14.73 -3.15 -5.63
C VAL A 103 -16.21 -3.49 -5.42
N ASP A 104 -16.60 -3.95 -4.24
CA ASP A 104 -18.00 -4.28 -3.91
C ASP A 104 -18.93 -3.07 -4.11
N ARG A 105 -18.46 -1.88 -3.71
CA ARG A 105 -19.20 -0.62 -3.92
C ARG A 105 -19.35 -0.30 -5.40
N LEU A 106 -18.32 -0.52 -6.21
CA LEU A 106 -18.40 -0.29 -7.64
C LEU A 106 -19.39 -1.26 -8.29
N GLU A 107 -19.35 -2.54 -7.94
CA GLU A 107 -20.28 -3.57 -8.42
C GLU A 107 -21.75 -3.20 -8.13
N SER A 108 -22.04 -2.76 -6.91
CA SER A 108 -23.40 -2.34 -6.53
C SER A 108 -23.95 -1.12 -7.28
N LEU A 109 -23.08 -0.34 -7.93
CA LEU A 109 -23.48 0.84 -8.72
C LEU A 109 -23.72 0.52 -10.19
N ILE A 110 -23.22 -0.61 -10.68
CA ILE A 110 -23.34 -1.04 -12.08
C ILE A 110 -24.38 -2.15 -12.28
N ASP A 111 -24.80 -2.80 -11.20
CA ASP A 111 -25.99 -3.67 -11.16
C ASP A 111 -27.31 -2.86 -11.17
#